data_AF-A0A5R9H064-F1
#
_entry.id   AF-A0A5R9H064-F1
#
_cell.length_a   1.000
_cell.length_b   1.000
_cell.length_c   1.000
_cell.angle_alpha   90.00
_cell.angle_beta   90.00
_cell.angle_gamma   90.00
#
_symmetry.space_group_name_H-M   'P 1'
#
loop_
_entity.id
_entity.type
_entity.pdbx_description
1 polymer ?
#
loop_
_entity_poly.entity_id
_entity_poly.type
_entity_poly.pdbx_seq_one_letter_code
_entity_poly.pdbx_strand_id
1 'polypeptide(L)'
;MIKKLSLVLVASTVLVVKSFAHDFWVDGYNSSTFKAILGYGHEFPYPEKISKDKLNNFEALVLIDKNMKSNTLKQTGENYQYVYNKSLDDGTYILKGTYKPTFWTKTKDNKWHMGKTKKDLENSQYCEEYSSFAKSIINIGDDNSEIATNIIGQKLEILLLENPSTFKVGTPFKVKILLDGKPAKKIDVKGTFDGFGENKFAFYGTTDLKGEIEITALKAGK
;
A
#
# COMPACT_ATOMS: atom_id res chain seq x y z
N MET A 1 18.18 -50.03 39.58
CA MET A 1 16.99 -49.95 38.72
C MET A 1 16.87 -48.53 38.17
N ILE A 2 17.21 -48.31 36.89
CA ILE A 2 17.16 -46.99 36.26
C ILE A 2 15.83 -46.88 35.51
N LYS A 3 14.89 -46.05 35.98
CA LYS A 3 13.67 -45.72 35.24
C LYS A 3 14.04 -44.73 34.14
N LYS A 4 14.01 -45.17 32.87
CA LYS A 4 14.08 -44.26 31.71
C LYS A 4 12.72 -43.60 31.54
N LEU A 5 12.66 -42.29 31.75
CA LEU A 5 11.49 -41.48 31.41
C LEU A 5 11.60 -41.14 29.91
N SER A 6 10.84 -41.83 29.07
CA SER A 6 10.71 -41.46 27.66
C SER A 6 9.73 -40.29 27.55
N LEU A 7 10.25 -39.08 27.35
CA LEU A 7 9.43 -37.92 26.98
C LEU A 7 9.13 -38.03 25.48
N VAL A 8 7.91 -38.44 25.14
CA VAL A 8 7.41 -38.39 23.77
C VAL A 8 7.09 -36.93 23.44
N LEU A 9 7.95 -36.30 22.66
CA LEU A 9 7.70 -34.98 22.10
C LEU A 9 6.71 -35.14 20.93
N VAL A 10 5.42 -34.95 21.19
CA VAL A 10 4.43 -34.79 20.11
C VAL A 10 4.62 -33.40 19.52
N ALA A 11 5.46 -33.30 18.49
CA ALA A 11 5.59 -32.10 17.69
C ALA A 11 4.39 -32.02 16.73
N SER A 12 3.27 -31.49 17.20
CA SER A 12 2.16 -31.09 16.33
C SER A 12 2.57 -29.84 15.55
N THR A 13 3.12 -30.03 14.36
CA THR A 13 3.36 -28.96 13.37
C THR A 13 2.01 -28.45 12.88
N VAL A 14 1.48 -27.42 13.53
CA VAL A 14 0.44 -26.58 12.95
C VAL A 14 1.11 -25.75 11.85
N LEU A 15 1.02 -26.23 10.61
CA LEU A 15 1.32 -25.42 9.43
C LEU A 15 0.25 -24.35 9.30
N VAL A 16 0.44 -23.23 10.02
CA VAL A 16 -0.29 -22.01 9.73
C VAL A 16 0.25 -21.51 8.40
N VAL A 17 -0.45 -21.83 7.31
CA VAL A 17 -0.21 -21.20 6.01
C VAL A 17 -0.48 -19.72 6.22
N LYS A 18 0.59 -18.95 6.39
CA LYS A 18 0.52 -17.49 6.40
C LYS A 18 0.09 -17.08 5.00
N SER A 19 -1.20 -16.80 4.84
CA SER A 19 -1.68 -16.03 3.70
C SER A 19 -1.14 -14.62 3.89
N PHE A 20 0.09 -14.36 3.43
CA PHE A 20 0.59 -13.00 3.34
C PHE A 20 -0.26 -12.30 2.29
N ALA A 21 -1.07 -11.33 2.73
CA ALA A 21 -1.64 -10.36 1.81
C ALA A 21 -0.47 -9.66 1.12
N HIS A 22 -0.57 -9.48 -0.19
CA HIS A 22 0.45 -8.77 -0.95
C HIS A 22 0.49 -7.30 -0.50
N ASP A 23 1.69 -6.74 -0.38
CA ASP A 23 1.86 -5.31 -0.22
C ASP A 23 1.42 -4.58 -1.49
N PHE A 24 0.77 -3.42 -1.33
CA PHE A 24 0.33 -2.57 -2.44
C PHE A 24 0.94 -1.18 -2.30
N TRP A 25 1.69 -0.75 -3.30
CA TRP A 25 2.41 0.52 -3.29
C TRP A 25 2.60 1.05 -4.71
N VAL A 26 2.97 2.32 -4.83
CA VAL A 26 3.31 2.94 -6.12
C VAL A 26 4.60 3.74 -5.97
N ASP A 27 5.43 3.74 -7.01
CA ASP A 27 6.62 4.58 -7.09
C ASP A 27 6.77 5.11 -8.52
N GLY A 28 7.47 6.23 -8.66
CA GLY A 28 7.61 6.96 -9.91
C GLY A 28 9.00 7.52 -10.10
N TYR A 29 9.44 7.57 -11.35
CA TYR A 29 10.74 8.15 -11.72
C TYR A 29 10.61 8.98 -12.99
N ASN A 30 11.15 10.20 -12.95
CA ASN A 30 11.12 11.12 -14.07
C ASN A 30 12.40 11.00 -14.91
N SER A 31 12.25 10.88 -16.23
CA SER A 31 13.35 10.80 -17.19
C SER A 31 12.95 11.49 -18.50
N SER A 32 13.32 10.97 -19.67
CA SER A 32 12.74 11.42 -20.95
C SER A 32 11.22 11.27 -21.00
N THR A 33 10.69 10.28 -20.28
CA THR A 33 9.28 10.16 -19.91
C THR A 33 9.16 9.82 -18.43
N PHE A 34 8.04 10.17 -17.81
CA PHE A 34 7.75 9.71 -16.45
C PHE A 34 7.28 8.26 -16.46
N LYS A 35 7.98 7.43 -15.69
CA LYS A 35 7.71 5.99 -15.54
C LYS A 35 7.19 5.74 -14.13
N ALA A 36 6.23 4.84 -14.01
CA ALA A 36 5.63 4.47 -12.74
C ALA A 36 5.51 2.96 -12.60
N ILE A 37 5.60 2.50 -11.36
CA ILE A 37 5.45 1.10 -10.97
C ILE A 37 4.23 0.98 -10.07
N LEU A 38 3.38 -0.01 -10.37
CA LEU A 38 2.34 -0.51 -9.50
C LEU A 38 2.89 -1.74 -8.77
N GLY A 39 3.32 -1.55 -7.52
CA GLY A 39 3.81 -2.64 -6.69
C GLY A 39 2.66 -3.48 -6.13
N TYR A 40 2.66 -4.78 -6.43
CA TYR A 40 1.78 -5.75 -5.81
C TYR A 40 2.51 -7.08 -5.68
N GLY A 41 2.93 -7.44 -4.46
CA GLY A 41 3.77 -8.62 -4.24
C GLY A 41 4.05 -8.88 -2.75
N HIS A 42 4.85 -9.90 -2.47
CA HIS A 42 5.23 -10.29 -1.12
C HIS A 42 6.49 -9.59 -0.62
N GLU A 43 7.29 -9.03 -1.55
CA GLU A 43 8.61 -8.48 -1.26
C GLU A 43 8.69 -7.01 -1.68
N PHE A 44 8.23 -6.09 -0.83
CA PHE A 44 8.53 -4.67 -1.02
C PHE A 44 10.05 -4.41 -0.99
N PRO A 45 10.62 -3.61 -1.93
CA PRO A 45 9.96 -2.79 -2.95
C PRO A 45 10.04 -3.38 -4.38
N TYR A 46 10.09 -4.71 -4.53
CA TYR A 46 10.20 -5.35 -5.84
C TYR A 46 8.80 -5.71 -6.36
N PRO A 47 8.37 -5.17 -7.52
CA PRO A 47 7.07 -5.52 -8.08
C PRO A 47 7.08 -6.94 -8.65
N GLU A 48 5.98 -7.67 -8.43
CA GLU A 48 5.74 -8.97 -9.05
C GLU A 48 4.77 -8.84 -10.23
N LYS A 49 4.86 -9.77 -11.19
CA LYS A 49 3.87 -9.88 -12.27
C LYS A 49 2.51 -10.22 -11.67
N ILE A 50 1.52 -9.38 -11.93
CA ILE A 50 0.15 -9.60 -11.43
C ILE A 50 -0.48 -10.75 -12.22
N SER A 51 -1.12 -11.69 -11.53
CA SER A 51 -1.82 -12.79 -12.19
C SER A 51 -2.99 -12.29 -13.04
N LYS A 52 -3.22 -12.90 -14.20
CA LYS A 52 -4.20 -12.42 -15.20
C LYS A 52 -5.61 -12.27 -14.63
N ASP A 53 -6.01 -13.17 -13.74
CA ASP A 53 -7.29 -13.16 -13.06
C ASP A 53 -7.48 -11.94 -12.13
N LYS A 54 -6.39 -11.42 -11.56
CA LYS A 54 -6.41 -10.26 -10.64
C LYS A 54 -6.30 -8.91 -11.34
N LEU A 55 -5.90 -8.86 -12.61
CA LEU A 55 -5.66 -7.59 -13.33
C LEU A 55 -6.85 -6.65 -13.28
N ASN A 56 -8.05 -7.20 -13.41
CA ASN A 56 -9.28 -6.42 -13.39
C ASN A 56 -9.61 -5.82 -12.02
N ASN A 57 -8.84 -6.11 -10.96
CA ASN A 57 -9.03 -5.51 -9.64
C ASN A 57 -8.26 -4.20 -9.49
N PHE A 58 -7.33 -3.90 -10.39
CA PHE A 58 -6.53 -2.67 -10.34
C PHE A 58 -7.10 -1.62 -11.29
N GLU A 59 -7.13 -0.37 -10.86
CA GLU A 59 -7.26 0.76 -11.77
C GLU A 59 -5.90 1.09 -12.39
N ALA A 60 -5.91 1.73 -13.55
CA ALA A 60 -4.70 2.32 -14.10
C ALA A 60 -4.15 3.39 -13.14
N LEU A 61 -2.82 3.51 -13.05
CA LEU A 61 -2.19 4.54 -12.22
C LEU A 61 -2.59 5.93 -12.69
N VAL A 62 -2.78 6.84 -11.74
CA VAL A 62 -3.13 8.24 -12.00
C VAL A 62 -2.06 9.15 -11.42
N LEU A 63 -1.56 10.07 -12.25
CA LEU A 63 -0.69 11.16 -11.84
C LEU A 63 -1.51 12.45 -11.73
N ILE A 64 -1.55 13.01 -10.53
CA ILE A 64 -2.16 14.32 -10.25
C ILE A 64 -1.06 15.37 -10.39
N ASP A 65 -1.27 16.33 -11.28
CA ASP A 65 -0.33 17.42 -11.52
C ASP A 65 -0.50 18.59 -10.53
N LYS A 66 0.43 19.54 -10.59
CA LYS A 66 0.45 20.76 -9.76
C LYS A 66 -0.83 21.59 -9.75
N ASN A 67 -1.72 21.41 -10.73
CA ASN A 67 -3.02 22.07 -10.80
C ASN A 67 -4.18 21.16 -10.33
N MET A 68 -3.87 20.09 -9.59
CA MET A 68 -4.81 19.05 -9.16
C MET A 68 -5.50 18.29 -10.31
N LYS A 69 -4.99 18.39 -11.54
CA LYS A 69 -5.56 17.67 -12.68
C LYS A 69 -5.05 16.23 -12.71
N SER A 70 -5.99 15.30 -12.82
CA SER A 70 -5.71 13.87 -12.92
C SER A 70 -5.34 13.46 -14.34
N ASN A 71 -4.23 12.73 -14.49
CA ASN A 71 -3.74 12.18 -15.74
C ASN A 71 -3.58 10.66 -15.59
N THR A 72 -4.39 9.88 -16.30
CA THR A 72 -4.28 8.41 -16.31
C THR A 72 -3.06 7.99 -17.12
N LEU A 73 -2.20 7.15 -16.54
CA LEU A 73 -1.01 6.63 -17.20
C LEU A 73 -1.35 5.44 -18.09
N LYS A 74 -0.52 5.23 -19.11
CA LYS A 74 -0.63 4.10 -20.02
C LYS A 74 0.20 2.94 -19.49
N GLN A 75 -0.38 1.74 -19.37
CA GLN A 75 0.38 0.52 -19.08
C GLN A 75 1.26 0.17 -20.30
N THR A 76 2.54 -0.08 -20.05
CA THR A 76 3.51 -0.46 -21.09
C THR A 76 4.50 -1.47 -20.53
N GLY A 77 4.77 -2.56 -21.25
CA GLY A 77 5.68 -3.61 -20.77
C GLY A 77 4.97 -4.59 -19.85
N GLU A 78 5.60 -4.93 -18.73
CA GLU A 78 4.97 -5.78 -17.71
C GLU A 78 3.73 -5.11 -17.11
N ASN A 79 2.78 -5.92 -16.63
CA ASN A 79 1.47 -5.44 -16.22
C ASN A 79 1.45 -4.52 -14.98
N TYR A 80 2.60 -4.33 -14.34
CA TYR A 80 2.83 -3.36 -13.27
C TYR A 80 3.57 -2.09 -13.73
N GLN A 81 3.94 -1.97 -15.01
CA GLN A 81 4.71 -0.84 -15.54
C GLN A 81 3.82 0.14 -16.30
N TYR A 82 3.95 1.42 -15.97
CA TYR A 82 3.14 2.51 -16.50
C TYR A 82 4.01 3.68 -16.95
N VAL A 83 3.54 4.42 -17.95
CA VAL A 83 4.24 5.58 -18.52
C VAL A 83 3.26 6.74 -18.71
N TYR A 84 3.72 7.94 -18.35
CA TYR A 84 3.17 9.19 -18.83
C TYR A 84 4.00 9.64 -20.05
N ASN A 85 3.33 10.04 -21.13
CA ASN A 85 3.94 10.16 -22.46
C ASN A 85 4.97 11.29 -22.62
N LYS A 86 5.28 12.03 -21.56
CA LYS A 86 6.29 13.08 -21.50
C LYS A 86 6.99 13.07 -20.14
N SER A 87 8.13 13.74 -20.07
CA SER A 87 8.76 14.10 -18.81
C SER A 87 7.84 15.05 -18.02
N LEU A 88 8.04 15.09 -16.71
CA LEU A 88 7.46 16.11 -15.84
C LEU A 88 8.45 17.27 -15.72
N ASP A 89 7.90 18.48 -15.63
CA ASP A 89 8.65 19.68 -15.30
C ASP A 89 8.88 19.73 -13.78
N ASP A 90 9.65 20.72 -13.32
CA ASP A 90 9.79 21.00 -11.89
C ASP A 90 8.42 21.23 -11.23
N GLY A 91 8.25 20.63 -10.06
CA GLY A 91 7.00 20.62 -9.32
C GLY A 91 6.78 19.38 -8.46
N THR A 92 5.80 19.48 -7.57
CA THR A 92 5.29 18.35 -6.80
C THR A 92 4.08 17.72 -7.50
N TYR A 93 4.08 16.39 -7.56
CA TYR A 93 3.05 15.56 -8.17
C TYR A 93 2.61 14.46 -7.21
N ILE A 94 1.40 13.94 -7.40
CA ILE A 94 0.90 12.79 -6.63
C ILE A 94 0.64 11.64 -7.58
N LEU A 95 1.36 10.53 -7.39
CA LEU A 95 1.07 9.26 -8.05
C LEU A 95 0.14 8.45 -7.14
N LYS A 96 -1.01 8.01 -7.67
CA LYS A 96 -1.94 7.16 -6.93
C LYS A 96 -2.25 5.86 -7.68
N GLY A 97 -2.47 4.80 -6.90
CA GLY A 97 -2.96 3.50 -7.35
C GLY A 97 -4.16 3.05 -6.53
N THR A 98 -5.05 2.29 -7.16
CA THR A 98 -6.27 1.77 -6.53
C THR A 98 -6.42 0.28 -6.84
N TYR A 99 -6.54 -0.52 -5.79
CA TYR A 99 -7.13 -1.86 -5.84
C TYR A 99 -8.62 -1.70 -5.48
N LYS A 100 -9.49 -2.00 -6.45
CA LYS A 100 -10.95 -1.85 -6.36
C LYS A 100 -11.55 -2.79 -5.32
N PRO A 101 -12.69 -2.40 -4.71
CA PRO A 101 -13.44 -3.30 -3.84
C PRO A 101 -13.69 -4.65 -4.49
N THR A 102 -13.17 -5.71 -3.88
CA THR A 102 -13.25 -7.08 -4.38
C THR A 102 -13.63 -8.00 -3.25
N PHE A 103 -14.65 -8.83 -3.46
CA PHE A 103 -15.01 -9.85 -2.49
C PHE A 103 -14.02 -11.02 -2.51
N TRP A 104 -13.61 -11.45 -1.32
CA TRP A 104 -12.81 -12.64 -1.10
C TRP A 104 -13.56 -13.55 -0.13
N THR A 105 -14.03 -14.69 -0.63
CA THR A 105 -14.74 -15.69 0.19
C THR A 105 -13.85 -16.90 0.42
N LYS A 106 -13.68 -17.25 1.69
CA LYS A 106 -13.03 -18.48 2.12
C LYS A 106 -14.07 -19.56 2.38
N THR A 107 -13.88 -20.74 1.82
CA THR A 107 -14.72 -21.94 2.03
C THR A 107 -14.19 -22.81 3.18
N LYS A 108 -15.02 -23.70 3.72
CA LYS A 108 -14.67 -24.59 4.86
C LYS A 108 -13.46 -25.50 4.59
N ASP A 109 -13.14 -25.79 3.34
CA ASP A 109 -11.92 -26.50 2.91
C ASP A 109 -10.69 -25.58 2.76
N ASN A 110 -10.76 -24.36 3.29
CA ASN A 110 -9.70 -23.34 3.28
C ASN A 110 -9.31 -22.78 1.91
N LYS A 111 -10.14 -22.94 0.87
CA LYS A 111 -9.91 -22.30 -0.43
C LYS A 111 -10.44 -20.86 -0.46
N TRP A 112 -9.71 -19.99 -1.14
CA TRP A 112 -10.11 -18.60 -1.37
C TRP A 112 -10.68 -18.43 -2.77
N HIS A 113 -11.82 -17.74 -2.85
CA HIS A 113 -12.52 -17.42 -4.09
C HIS A 113 -12.66 -15.91 -4.23
N MET A 114 -11.98 -15.38 -5.25
CA MET A 114 -12.06 -13.97 -5.64
C MET A 114 -13.36 -13.68 -6.39
N GLY A 115 -13.98 -12.54 -6.11
CA GLY A 115 -15.20 -12.08 -6.76
C GLY A 115 -16.46 -12.90 -6.39
N LYS A 116 -16.38 -13.74 -5.37
CA LYS A 116 -17.50 -14.54 -4.87
C LYS A 116 -17.89 -14.06 -3.48
N THR A 117 -19.18 -14.10 -3.19
CA THR A 117 -19.79 -13.82 -1.89
C THR A 117 -20.23 -15.12 -1.21
N LYS A 118 -20.71 -15.03 0.03
CA LYS A 118 -21.31 -16.18 0.74
C LYS A 118 -22.53 -16.78 0.03
N LYS A 119 -23.24 -16.00 -0.80
CA LYS A 119 -24.41 -16.47 -1.56
C LYS A 119 -24.02 -17.36 -2.74
N ASP A 120 -22.80 -17.17 -3.26
CA ASP A 120 -22.32 -17.90 -4.42
C ASP A 120 -21.73 -19.28 -4.06
N LEU A 121 -21.50 -19.55 -2.77
CA LEU A 121 -20.75 -20.71 -2.27
C LEU A 121 -21.44 -21.35 -1.05
N GLU A 122 -21.98 -22.55 -1.23
CA GLU A 122 -22.73 -23.30 -0.19
C GLU A 122 -21.90 -23.62 1.06
N ASN A 123 -20.60 -23.84 0.90
CA ASN A 123 -19.67 -24.16 1.98
C ASN A 123 -18.82 -22.96 2.42
N SER A 124 -19.30 -21.73 2.23
CA SER A 124 -18.60 -20.52 2.69
C SER A 124 -18.46 -20.50 4.23
N GLN A 125 -17.31 -20.03 4.72
CA GLN A 125 -17.07 -19.80 6.16
C GLN A 125 -16.81 -18.33 6.47
N TYR A 126 -16.10 -17.63 5.59
CA TYR A 126 -15.69 -16.25 5.78
C TYR A 126 -15.78 -15.52 4.44
N CYS A 127 -16.16 -14.24 4.49
CA CYS A 127 -16.20 -13.38 3.31
C CYS A 127 -15.83 -11.98 3.76
N GLU A 128 -14.96 -11.33 3.00
CA GLU A 128 -14.58 -9.94 3.18
C GLU A 128 -14.67 -9.20 1.85
N GLU A 129 -14.84 -7.88 1.93
CA GLU A 129 -14.59 -6.98 0.82
C GLU A 129 -13.24 -6.31 1.07
N TYR A 130 -12.32 -6.47 0.13
CA TYR A 130 -10.97 -5.91 0.22
C TYR A 130 -10.80 -4.77 -0.78
N SER A 131 -10.20 -3.67 -0.32
CA SER A 131 -9.76 -2.53 -1.15
C SER A 131 -8.40 -2.08 -0.64
N SER A 132 -7.57 -1.55 -1.53
CA SER A 132 -6.27 -0.99 -1.15
C SER A 132 -5.95 0.25 -1.98
N PHE A 133 -5.26 1.20 -1.36
CA PHE A 133 -5.00 2.51 -1.92
C PHE A 133 -3.54 2.86 -1.66
N ALA A 134 -2.85 3.26 -2.73
CA ALA A 134 -1.45 3.65 -2.66
C ALA A 134 -1.30 5.09 -3.12
N LYS A 135 -0.39 5.82 -2.47
CA LYS A 135 -0.03 7.20 -2.78
C LYS A 135 1.48 7.37 -2.65
N SER A 136 2.09 8.00 -3.65
CA SER A 136 3.47 8.49 -3.60
C SER A 136 3.52 9.97 -3.97
N ILE A 137 4.34 10.73 -3.26
CA ILE A 137 4.62 12.14 -3.55
C ILE A 137 5.91 12.18 -4.36
N ILE A 138 5.85 12.75 -5.56
CA ILE A 138 6.98 12.91 -6.46
C ILE A 138 7.34 14.39 -6.47
N ASN A 139 8.49 14.76 -5.91
CA ASN A 139 9.01 16.12 -5.97
C ASN A 139 10.14 16.19 -7.00
N ILE A 140 10.07 17.15 -7.91
CA ILE A 140 11.07 17.40 -8.94
C ILE A 140 11.53 18.85 -8.79
N GLY A 141 12.84 19.02 -8.57
CA GLY A 141 13.42 20.32 -8.23
C GLY A 141 13.14 20.72 -6.79
N ASP A 142 13.16 22.02 -6.52
CA ASP A 142 13.00 22.60 -5.17
C ASP A 142 11.56 23.09 -4.92
N ASP A 143 10.56 22.42 -5.49
CA ASP A 143 9.16 22.83 -5.32
C ASP A 143 8.67 22.60 -3.89
N ASN A 144 8.07 23.63 -3.32
CA ASN A 144 7.51 23.64 -1.97
C ASN A 144 5.99 23.89 -1.99
N SER A 145 5.32 23.59 -3.11
CA SER A 145 3.87 23.73 -3.23
C SER A 145 3.11 22.82 -2.26
N GLU A 146 1.95 23.28 -1.78
CA GLU A 146 1.16 22.57 -0.77
C GLU A 146 0.38 21.36 -1.31
N ILE A 147 0.53 21.00 -2.59
CA ILE A 147 -0.23 19.92 -3.23
C ILE A 147 -0.13 18.59 -2.47
N ALA A 148 1.03 18.28 -1.89
CA ALA A 148 1.23 17.05 -1.11
C ALA A 148 0.33 16.94 0.15
N THR A 149 -0.22 18.07 0.60
CA THR A 149 -1.14 18.19 1.73
C THR A 149 -2.62 18.23 1.33
N ASN A 150 -2.91 18.16 0.02
CA ASN A 150 -4.29 18.12 -0.47
C ASN A 150 -4.89 16.71 -0.34
N ILE A 151 -6.19 16.69 -0.04
CA ILE A 151 -7.01 15.46 -0.11
C ILE A 151 -7.24 15.12 -1.58
N ILE A 152 -6.93 13.88 -1.97
CA ILE A 152 -7.06 13.40 -3.36
C ILE A 152 -8.26 12.48 -3.61
N GLY A 153 -9.04 12.19 -2.55
CA GLY A 153 -10.33 11.53 -2.64
C GLY A 153 -10.27 10.01 -2.72
N GLN A 154 -9.19 9.37 -2.22
CA GLN A 154 -9.17 7.92 -2.03
C GLN A 154 -10.05 7.53 -0.84
N LYS A 155 -10.67 6.33 -0.89
CA LYS A 155 -11.54 5.87 0.19
C LYS A 155 -10.80 5.78 1.52
N LEU A 156 -9.62 5.17 1.52
CA LEU A 156 -8.65 5.25 2.61
C LEU A 156 -7.48 6.11 2.12
N GLU A 157 -7.15 7.16 2.86
CA GLU A 157 -6.13 8.12 2.45
C GLU A 157 -5.21 8.50 3.61
N ILE A 158 -3.90 8.51 3.35
CA ILE A 158 -2.88 9.05 4.27
C ILE A 158 -2.61 10.49 3.85
N LEU A 159 -3.11 11.48 4.60
CA LEU A 159 -2.91 12.91 4.35
C LEU A 159 -1.65 13.40 5.08
N LEU A 160 -0.74 14.06 4.36
CA LEU A 160 0.36 14.79 5.00
C LEU A 160 -0.19 16.11 5.58
N LEU A 161 0.20 16.46 6.81
CA LEU A 161 -0.21 17.71 7.43
C LEU A 161 0.77 18.86 7.18
N GLU A 162 1.92 18.54 6.62
CA GLU A 162 3.03 19.46 6.33
C GLU A 162 3.66 19.06 4.99
N ASN A 163 4.29 20.03 4.32
CA ASN A 163 4.97 19.76 3.05
C ASN A 163 6.18 18.83 3.27
N PRO A 164 6.32 17.73 2.50
CA PRO A 164 7.42 16.79 2.71
C PRO A 164 8.83 17.38 2.49
N SER A 165 8.96 18.51 1.78
CA SER A 165 10.23 19.25 1.67
C SER A 165 10.76 19.78 3.02
N THR A 166 9.89 19.90 4.04
CA THR A 166 10.30 20.30 5.40
C THR A 166 10.77 19.12 6.25
N PHE A 167 10.54 17.88 5.79
CA PHE A 167 10.82 16.69 6.59
C PHE A 167 12.33 16.45 6.70
N LYS A 168 12.76 16.01 7.89
CA LYS A 168 14.15 15.71 8.19
C LYS A 168 14.25 14.32 8.80
N VAL A 169 15.27 13.57 8.39
CA VAL A 169 15.56 12.26 8.97
C VAL A 169 15.75 12.41 10.49
N GLY A 170 15.14 11.50 11.24
CA GLY A 170 15.16 11.51 12.71
C GLY A 170 14.26 12.55 13.37
N THR A 171 13.60 13.42 12.60
CA THR A 171 12.63 14.38 13.12
C THR A 171 11.20 13.84 12.90
N PRO A 172 10.37 13.75 13.95
CA PRO A 172 8.99 13.35 13.79
C PRO A 172 8.15 14.37 13.01
N PHE A 173 7.19 13.88 12.24
CA PHE A 173 6.17 14.67 11.54
C PHE A 173 4.80 13.98 11.65
N LYS A 174 3.71 14.72 11.41
CA LYS A 174 2.36 14.18 11.53
C LYS A 174 1.71 13.86 10.20
N VAL A 175 0.95 12.79 10.21
CA VAL A 175 0.00 12.45 9.13
C VAL A 175 -1.39 12.26 9.71
N LYS A 176 -2.40 12.38 8.85
CA LYS A 176 -3.80 12.14 9.20
C LYS A 176 -4.37 11.07 8.28
N ILE A 177 -4.96 10.04 8.87
CA ILE A 177 -5.60 8.98 8.12
C ILE A 177 -7.08 9.30 7.98
N LEU A 178 -7.57 9.22 6.75
CA LEU A 178 -8.97 9.45 6.41
C LEU A 178 -9.58 8.15 5.87
N LEU A 179 -10.82 7.88 6.30
CA LEU A 179 -11.70 6.87 5.72
C LEU A 179 -12.98 7.58 5.26
N ASP A 180 -13.31 7.47 3.98
CA ASP A 180 -14.42 8.16 3.33
C ASP A 180 -14.39 9.69 3.60
N GLY A 181 -13.18 10.28 3.51
CA GLY A 181 -12.93 11.70 3.78
C GLY A 181 -13.05 12.13 5.24
N LYS A 182 -13.31 11.20 6.18
CA LYS A 182 -13.44 11.48 7.62
C LYS A 182 -12.25 10.92 8.39
N PRO A 183 -11.88 11.51 9.54
CA PRO A 183 -10.84 10.95 10.41
C PRO A 183 -11.03 9.46 10.73
N ALA A 184 -10.04 8.63 10.38
CA ALA A 184 -10.00 7.22 10.76
C ALA A 184 -9.38 7.11 12.16
N LYS A 185 -10.23 6.90 13.16
CA LYS A 185 -9.85 6.94 14.59
C LYS A 185 -9.44 5.57 15.09
N LYS A 186 -8.44 5.53 15.96
CA LYS A 186 -8.01 4.30 16.65
C LYS A 186 -7.68 3.13 15.72
N ILE A 187 -7.12 3.44 14.56
CA ILE A 187 -6.65 2.42 13.60
C ILE A 187 -5.15 2.22 13.73
N ASP A 188 -4.71 0.99 13.49
CA ASP A 188 -3.28 0.66 13.43
C ASP A 188 -2.64 1.26 12.18
N VAL A 189 -1.45 1.83 12.37
CA VAL A 189 -0.59 2.35 11.31
C VAL A 189 0.77 1.69 11.45
N LYS A 190 1.24 1.12 10.34
CA LYS A 190 2.55 0.47 10.23
C LYS A 190 3.31 1.12 9.10
N GLY A 191 4.62 1.31 9.29
CA GLY A 191 5.49 1.92 8.29
C GLY A 191 6.78 1.13 8.13
N THR A 192 7.28 1.04 6.91
CA THR A 192 8.58 0.48 6.57
C THR A 192 9.17 1.26 5.38
N PHE A 193 10.43 0.99 5.04
CA PHE A 193 11.10 1.61 3.90
C PHE A 193 12.07 0.63 3.25
N ASP A 194 12.45 0.93 2.02
CA ASP A 194 13.35 0.08 1.22
C ASP A 194 14.69 -0.11 1.95
N GLY A 195 15.04 -1.37 2.20
CA GLY A 195 16.24 -1.80 2.90
C GLY A 195 16.12 -1.93 4.42
N PHE A 196 14.95 -1.73 5.04
CA PHE A 196 14.80 -1.92 6.50
C PHE A 196 14.85 -3.39 6.91
N GLY A 197 14.20 -4.27 6.16
CA GLY A 197 14.19 -5.71 6.37
C GLY A 197 12.85 -6.33 5.99
N GLU A 198 12.90 -7.53 5.41
CA GLU A 198 11.72 -8.28 4.97
C GLU A 198 10.76 -8.54 6.13
N ASN A 199 9.46 -8.35 5.89
CA ASN A 199 8.40 -8.59 6.87
C ASN A 199 8.58 -7.86 8.21
N LYS A 200 9.33 -6.73 8.21
CA LYS A 200 9.56 -5.88 9.39
C LYS A 200 9.03 -4.48 9.15
N PHE A 201 8.56 -3.87 10.23
CA PHE A 201 8.10 -2.49 10.24
C PHE A 201 9.05 -1.65 11.08
N ALA A 202 9.47 -0.53 10.51
CA ALA A 202 10.26 0.49 11.18
C ALA A 202 9.44 1.31 12.17
N PHE A 203 8.12 1.35 11.96
CA PHE A 203 7.18 2.12 12.74
C PHE A 203 5.89 1.35 12.97
N TYR A 204 5.33 1.47 14.17
CA TYR A 204 3.99 1.04 14.52
C TYR A 204 3.36 2.02 15.50
N GLY A 205 2.08 2.32 15.32
CA GLY A 205 1.29 3.05 16.29
C GLY A 205 -0.19 3.07 15.91
N THR A 206 -0.98 3.87 16.62
CA THR A 206 -2.43 3.95 16.42
C THR A 206 -2.85 5.41 16.33
N THR A 207 -3.77 5.73 15.41
CA THR A 207 -4.29 7.10 15.26
C THR A 207 -5.08 7.56 16.48
N ASP A 208 -5.05 8.87 16.75
CA ASP A 208 -5.85 9.50 17.79
C ASP A 208 -7.33 9.71 17.38
N LEU A 209 -8.10 10.47 18.17
CA LEU A 209 -9.51 10.77 17.85
C LEU A 209 -9.69 11.76 16.70
N LYS A 210 -8.63 12.47 16.30
CA LYS A 210 -8.57 13.33 15.11
C LYS A 210 -8.09 12.55 13.88
N GLY A 211 -7.78 11.26 14.02
CA GLY A 211 -7.22 10.43 12.95
C GLY A 211 -5.74 10.71 12.69
N GLU A 212 -5.06 11.39 13.61
CA GLU A 212 -3.68 11.85 13.45
C GLU A 212 -2.72 10.90 14.15
N ILE A 213 -1.52 10.78 13.61
CA ILE A 213 -0.42 10.01 14.18
C ILE A 213 0.91 10.67 13.81
N GLU A 214 1.88 10.60 14.71
CA GLU A 214 3.25 11.06 14.48
C GLU A 214 4.12 9.90 13.98
N ILE A 215 4.94 10.17 12.96
CA ILE A 215 5.84 9.21 12.32
C ILE A 215 7.23 9.84 12.26
N THR A 216 8.28 9.04 12.45
CA THR A 216 9.68 9.48 12.25
C THR A 216 10.25 8.86 10.99
N ALA A 217 10.70 9.69 10.05
CA ALA A 217 11.44 9.19 8.89
C ALA A 217 12.84 8.74 9.31
N LEU A 218 13.17 7.46 9.08
CA LEU A 218 14.50 6.90 9.39
C LEU A 218 15.45 6.92 8.19
N LYS A 219 14.96 7.29 7.00
CA LYS A 219 15.70 7.39 5.75
C LYS A 219 15.14 8.55 4.93
N ALA A 220 16.01 9.24 4.20
CA ALA A 220 15.57 10.28 3.27
C ALA A 220 14.72 9.69 2.13
N GLY A 221 13.80 10.50 1.60
CA GLY A 221 13.10 10.19 0.35
C GLY A 221 14.05 10.15 -0.84
N LYS A 222 13.55 9.67 -1.98
CA LYS A 222 14.25 9.69 -3.26
C LYS A 222 13.99 10.99 -4.00
#